data_AF-A0A969L3T9-F1
#
_entry.id   AF-A0A969L3T9-F1
#
_cell.length_a   1.000
_cell.length_b   1.000
_cell.length_c   1.000
_cell.angle_alpha   90.00
_cell.angle_beta   90.00
_cell.angle_gamma   90.00
#
_symmetry.space_group_name_H-M   'P 1'
#
loop_
_entity.id
_entity.type
_entity.pdbx_description
1 polymer ?
#
loop_
_entity_poly.entity_id
_entity_poly.type
_entity_poly.pdbx_seq_one_letter_code
_entity_poly.pdbx_strand_id
1 'polypeptide(L)'
;MAGYELVSVITTPGEFTEVISVGLDIPPALTNAYYNALYRNNGNGTFQQVSSAAGMSDRFANTQQAQWVDVDNDGDLDLYTTNMGNTYSGNEPNRLYRNNGNGTFTDMATAAGLIGPTEGNDECSAWADYNNDGFLDVYIANNSWVGPLAGPHKLYLNSGNSNHWLKIGLTGTTSNRLGIGAKIRITTGNLTQFREVGVDTSGACHNSLLAHFGLDDFTRADVITVTWPGGLVQVLA
;
A
#
# COMPACT_ATOMS: atom_id res chain seq x y z
N MET A 1 -0.07 26.98 -7.24
CA MET A 1 -0.56 26.01 -8.23
C MET A 1 -0.50 24.65 -7.57
N ALA A 2 -1.63 23.93 -7.58
CA ALA A 2 -1.90 22.49 -7.33
C ALA A 2 -1.05 21.76 -6.25
N GLY A 3 -1.61 21.03 -5.28
CA GLY A 3 -2.88 20.32 -5.28
C GLY A 3 -2.62 18.83 -5.44
N TYR A 4 -2.58 18.08 -4.33
CA TYR A 4 -2.76 16.64 -4.28
C TYR A 4 -3.46 16.31 -2.96
N GLU A 5 -4.74 15.95 -3.03
CA GLU A 5 -5.46 15.25 -1.99
C GLU A 5 -5.66 13.85 -2.58
N LEU A 6 -4.92 12.86 -2.09
CA LEU A 6 -5.13 11.49 -2.53
C LEU A 6 -6.01 10.79 -1.51
N VAL A 7 -7.17 10.35 -1.98
CA VAL A 7 -8.12 9.55 -1.22
C VAL A 7 -8.06 8.16 -1.84
N SER A 8 -7.29 7.23 -1.29
CA SER A 8 -7.40 5.82 -1.69
C SER A 8 -8.72 5.29 -1.14
N VAL A 9 -9.75 5.22 -1.97
CA VAL A 9 -11.05 4.64 -1.58
C VAL A 9 -11.16 3.25 -2.18
N ILE A 10 -10.97 2.21 -1.36
CA ILE A 10 -11.42 0.86 -1.70
C ILE A 10 -12.81 0.69 -1.08
N THR A 11 -13.86 0.72 -1.91
CA THR A 11 -15.25 0.55 -1.45
C THR A 11 -15.72 -0.89 -1.60
N THR A 12 -16.12 -1.53 -0.50
CA THR A 12 -17.24 -2.48 -0.48
C THR A 12 -18.11 -2.22 0.75
N PRO A 13 -19.44 -2.42 0.67
CA PRO A 13 -20.29 -2.40 1.86
C PRO A 13 -19.94 -3.60 2.76
N GLY A 14 -19.49 -3.32 3.99
CA GLY A 14 -19.33 -4.33 5.04
C GLY A 14 -17.89 -4.78 5.34
N GLU A 15 -16.88 -4.32 4.59
CA GLU A 15 -15.47 -4.62 4.86
C GLU A 15 -14.62 -3.34 4.75
N PHE A 16 -13.62 -3.27 5.62
CA PHE A 16 -12.78 -2.12 5.97
C PHE A 16 -12.42 -1.20 4.79
N THR A 17 -12.77 0.09 4.90
CA THR A 17 -12.23 1.15 4.05
C THR A 17 -11.35 2.04 4.91
N GLU A 18 -10.05 2.03 4.67
CA GLU A 18 -9.12 3.01 5.24
C GLU A 18 -8.67 3.97 4.14
N VAL A 19 -8.94 5.25 4.38
CA VAL A 19 -8.48 6.35 3.55
C VAL A 19 -7.24 6.93 4.23
N ILE A 20 -6.13 6.96 3.53
CA ILE A 20 -4.98 7.74 3.97
C ILE A 20 -5.09 9.09 3.26
N SER A 21 -5.20 10.16 4.04
CA SER A 21 -5.02 11.51 3.51
C SER A 21 -3.59 11.92 3.81
N VAL A 22 -2.83 12.16 2.75
CA VAL A 22 -1.57 12.90 2.81
C VAL A 22 -1.94 14.35 2.55
N GLY A 23 -2.07 15.15 3.61
CA GLY A 23 -2.66 16.48 3.56
C GLY A 23 -1.75 17.57 4.12
N LEU A 24 -1.49 18.59 3.31
CA LEU A 24 -0.89 19.86 3.74
C LEU A 24 -1.92 20.71 4.51
N ASP A 25 -2.21 20.39 5.76
CA ASP A 25 -2.90 21.35 6.63
C ASP A 25 -1.89 22.41 7.09
N ILE A 26 -1.88 23.56 6.43
CA ILE A 26 -1.09 24.74 6.83
C ILE A 26 -2.01 25.76 7.50
N PRO A 27 -2.12 25.78 8.85
CA PRO A 27 -2.45 27.00 9.57
C PRO A 27 -1.36 28.05 9.29
N PRO A 28 -1.70 29.33 9.03
CA PRO A 28 -0.74 30.37 8.62
C PRO A 28 0.38 30.69 9.64
N ALA A 29 0.44 30.01 10.78
CA ALA A 29 1.29 30.32 11.91
C ALA A 29 2.20 29.17 12.37
N LEU A 30 2.23 28.02 11.68
CA LEU A 30 3.13 26.91 12.02
C LEU A 30 4.06 26.57 10.85
N THR A 31 5.35 26.65 11.13
CA THR A 31 6.49 26.39 10.25
C THR A 31 6.52 24.97 9.70
N ASN A 32 6.60 24.79 8.38
CA ASN A 32 7.14 23.65 7.62
C ASN A 32 6.94 22.22 8.21
N ALA A 33 5.70 21.81 8.50
CA ALA A 33 5.42 20.47 9.01
C ALA A 33 4.36 19.77 8.13
N TYR A 34 4.73 18.67 7.47
CA TYR A 34 3.84 17.85 6.64
C TYR A 34 3.15 16.79 7.50
N TYR A 35 1.81 16.74 7.54
CA TYR A 35 1.07 15.80 8.38
C TYR A 35 0.43 14.66 7.59
N ASN A 36 0.75 13.42 7.97
CA ASN A 36 -0.01 12.25 7.54
C ASN A 36 -1.18 11.98 8.47
N ALA A 37 -2.32 11.61 7.88
CA ALA A 37 -3.51 11.22 8.61
C ALA A 37 -4.14 9.94 8.05
N LEU A 38 -4.36 8.96 8.93
CA LEU A 38 -5.17 7.78 8.65
C LEU A 38 -6.62 8.05 9.05
N TYR A 39 -7.53 7.82 8.11
CA TYR A 39 -8.96 7.95 8.31
C TYR A 39 -9.65 6.58 8.14
N ARG A 40 -10.42 6.20 9.16
CA ARG A 40 -11.32 5.04 9.09
C ARG A 40 -12.66 5.49 8.53
N ASN A 41 -13.17 4.78 7.53
CA ASN A 41 -14.55 4.94 7.07
C ASN A 41 -15.53 4.35 8.09
N ASN A 42 -16.53 5.12 8.49
CA ASN A 42 -17.56 4.68 9.45
C ASN A 42 -18.72 3.92 8.78
N GLY A 43 -18.67 3.73 7.45
CA GLY A 43 -19.69 2.99 6.68
C GLY A 43 -20.99 3.77 6.42
N ASN A 44 -21.07 5.02 6.87
CA ASN A 44 -22.24 5.89 6.74
C ASN A 44 -21.93 7.17 5.95
N GLY A 45 -20.88 7.15 5.12
CA GLY A 45 -20.40 8.31 4.38
C GLY A 45 -19.59 9.31 5.21
N THR A 46 -19.22 8.97 6.45
CA THR A 46 -18.33 9.77 7.29
C THR A 46 -17.01 9.05 7.56
N PHE A 47 -15.98 9.83 7.91
CA PHE A 47 -14.65 9.34 8.21
C PHE A 47 -14.19 9.82 9.58
N GLN A 48 -13.43 9.00 10.30
CA GLN A 48 -12.81 9.34 11.57
C GLN A 48 -11.30 9.28 11.44
N GLN A 49 -10.59 10.36 11.81
CA GLN A 49 -9.13 10.31 11.92
C GLN A 49 -8.73 9.39 13.07
N VAL A 50 -7.91 8.39 12.79
CA VAL A 50 -7.49 7.36 13.76
C VAL A 50 -5.98 7.24 13.94
N SER A 51 -5.16 8.07 13.27
CA SER A 51 -3.68 7.93 13.27
C SER A 51 -3.09 7.66 14.66
N SER A 52 -3.48 8.45 15.67
CA SER A 52 -2.96 8.31 17.03
C SER A 52 -3.41 7.02 17.71
N ALA A 53 -4.66 6.63 17.52
CA ALA A 53 -5.23 5.41 18.10
C ALA A 53 -4.68 4.16 17.39
N ALA A 54 -4.35 4.29 16.11
CA ALA A 54 -3.77 3.25 15.28
C ALA A 54 -2.25 3.08 15.47
N GLY A 55 -1.61 3.87 16.35
CA GLY A 55 -0.17 3.78 16.60
C GLY A 55 0.72 4.42 15.52
N MET A 56 0.16 5.21 14.61
CA MET A 56 0.92 5.88 13.56
C MET A 56 1.51 7.20 14.06
N SER A 57 2.83 7.23 14.21
CA SER A 57 3.58 8.37 14.77
C SER A 57 4.22 9.31 13.74
N ASP A 58 4.24 8.95 12.45
CA ASP A 58 4.91 9.74 11.40
C ASP A 58 4.07 10.93 10.93
N ARG A 59 3.80 11.83 11.86
CA ARG A 59 3.03 13.07 11.66
C ARG A 59 3.82 14.16 10.93
N PHE A 60 5.07 13.92 10.55
CA PHE A 60 6.00 14.93 10.04
C PHE A 60 6.79 14.40 8.84
N ALA A 61 6.08 13.91 7.83
CA ALA A 61 6.70 13.36 6.62
C ALA A 61 6.04 13.92 5.35
N ASN A 62 6.89 14.38 4.44
CA ASN A 62 6.62 14.72 3.06
C ASN A 62 6.44 13.44 2.24
N THR A 63 5.37 12.72 2.54
CA THR A 63 4.99 11.48 1.87
C THR A 63 4.59 11.76 0.42
N GLN A 64 5.26 11.10 -0.52
CA GLN A 64 4.93 11.13 -1.94
C GLN A 64 3.95 10.02 -2.32
N GLN A 65 3.98 8.92 -1.58
CA GLN A 65 3.21 7.72 -1.90
C GLN A 65 2.78 6.97 -0.63
N ALA A 66 1.57 6.42 -0.62
CA ALA A 66 1.06 5.53 0.42
C ALA A 66 0.41 4.31 -0.22
N GLN A 67 0.87 3.10 0.14
CA GLN A 67 0.47 1.87 -0.54
C GLN A 67 0.05 0.79 0.46
N TRP A 68 -1.10 0.18 0.20
CA TRP A 68 -1.54 -1.03 0.89
C TRP A 68 -0.90 -2.25 0.24
N VAL A 69 -0.15 -3.02 1.03
CA VAL A 69 0.57 -4.24 0.60
C VAL A 69 0.51 -5.27 1.71
N ASP A 70 0.39 -6.55 1.39
CA ASP A 70 0.47 -7.63 2.38
C ASP A 70 1.91 -8.15 2.34
N VAL A 71 2.77 -7.65 3.23
CA VAL A 71 4.24 -7.85 3.12
C VAL A 71 4.68 -9.18 3.72
N ASP A 72 3.90 -9.73 4.64
CA ASP A 72 4.21 -10.95 5.36
C ASP A 72 3.21 -12.08 5.07
N ASN A 73 2.34 -11.90 4.08
CA ASN A 73 1.36 -12.87 3.62
C ASN A 73 0.40 -13.34 4.73
N ASP A 74 0.17 -12.55 5.79
CA ASP A 74 -0.75 -12.91 6.88
C ASP A 74 -2.23 -12.63 6.55
N GLY A 75 -2.49 -12.02 5.39
CA GLY A 75 -3.82 -11.75 4.89
C GLY A 75 -4.38 -10.39 5.29
N ASP A 76 -3.70 -9.67 6.19
CA ASP A 76 -3.98 -8.28 6.50
C ASP A 76 -3.14 -7.36 5.60
N LEU A 77 -3.74 -6.27 5.10
CA LEU A 77 -2.99 -5.26 4.35
C LEU A 77 -2.19 -4.38 5.32
N ASP A 78 -0.88 -4.33 5.10
CA ASP A 78 0.06 -3.38 5.70
C ASP A 78 0.11 -2.08 4.91
N LEU A 79 0.69 -1.05 5.53
CA LEU A 79 0.85 0.25 4.92
C LEU A 79 2.32 0.63 4.74
N TYR A 80 2.74 0.83 3.50
CA TYR A 80 4.03 1.41 3.16
C TYR A 80 3.91 2.88 2.75
N THR A 81 4.78 3.75 3.28
CA THR A 81 4.85 5.17 2.87
C THR A 81 6.21 5.50 2.28
N THR A 82 6.21 6.07 1.07
CA THR A 82 7.40 6.61 0.42
C THR A 82 7.53 8.09 0.76
N ASN A 83 8.64 8.44 1.39
CA ASN A 83 8.88 9.76 1.97
C ASN A 83 10.06 10.44 1.28
N MET A 84 9.89 11.74 1.01
CA MET A 84 10.89 12.56 0.33
C MET A 84 11.40 13.65 1.24
N GLY A 85 12.60 13.45 1.76
CA GLY A 85 13.35 14.50 2.44
C GLY A 85 13.60 15.73 1.57
N ASN A 86 13.91 16.85 2.21
CA ASN A 86 14.26 18.08 1.51
C ASN A 86 15.33 18.88 2.28
N THR A 87 15.74 20.03 1.72
CA THR A 87 16.77 20.88 2.34
C THR A 87 16.39 21.46 3.71
N TYR A 88 15.11 21.42 4.09
CA TYR A 88 14.60 21.90 5.37
C TYR A 88 14.40 20.77 6.40
N SER A 89 13.86 19.61 5.98
CA SER A 89 13.58 18.48 6.86
C SER A 89 14.71 17.44 6.94
N GLY A 90 15.70 17.51 6.05
CA GLY A 90 16.73 16.48 5.92
C GLY A 90 16.16 15.19 5.33
N ASN A 91 16.80 14.05 5.59
CA ASN A 91 16.28 12.74 5.18
C ASN A 91 15.02 12.38 5.97
N GLU A 92 13.98 11.98 5.25
CA GLU A 92 12.73 11.50 5.83
C GLU A 92 12.51 10.04 5.45
N PRO A 93 12.87 9.08 6.33
CA PRO A 93 12.84 7.67 5.98
C PRO A 93 11.44 7.19 5.59
N ASN A 94 11.36 6.21 4.69
CA ASN A 94 10.13 5.49 4.38
C ASN A 94 9.63 4.74 5.62
N ARG A 95 8.33 4.44 5.66
CA ARG A 95 7.73 3.66 6.76
C ARG A 95 7.08 2.40 6.22
N LEU A 96 7.14 1.32 7.01
CA LEU A 96 6.41 0.09 6.79
C LEU A 96 5.63 -0.21 8.07
N TYR A 97 4.33 0.07 8.04
CA TYR A 97 3.40 -0.14 9.13
C TYR A 97 2.73 -1.50 8.97
N ARG A 98 3.19 -2.47 9.77
CA ARG A 98 2.53 -3.78 9.85
C ARG A 98 1.17 -3.65 10.48
N ASN A 99 0.14 -4.21 9.87
CA ASN A 99 -1.18 -4.30 10.48
C ASN A 99 -1.17 -5.37 11.57
N ASN A 100 -1.68 -5.04 12.76
CA ASN A 100 -1.75 -5.99 13.88
C ASN A 100 -3.10 -6.74 13.95
N GLY A 101 -3.96 -6.62 12.92
CA GLY A 101 -5.28 -7.26 12.85
C GLY A 101 -6.33 -6.69 13.83
N ASN A 102 -5.99 -5.66 14.58
CA ASN A 102 -6.84 -5.06 15.63
C ASN A 102 -7.07 -3.55 15.44
N GLY A 103 -6.77 -3.04 14.24
CA GLY A 103 -6.87 -1.62 13.90
C GLY A 103 -5.73 -0.76 14.47
N THR A 104 -4.62 -1.39 14.86
CA THR A 104 -3.36 -0.73 15.20
C THR A 104 -2.25 -1.23 14.29
N PHE A 105 -1.19 -0.43 14.18
CA PHE A 105 -0.03 -0.72 13.35
C PHE A 105 1.27 -0.67 14.14
N THR A 106 2.26 -1.44 13.67
CA THR A 106 3.62 -1.43 14.18
C THR A 106 4.57 -0.94 13.09
N ASP A 107 5.34 0.12 13.33
CA ASP A 107 6.39 0.54 12.39
C ASP A 107 7.55 -0.46 12.43
N MET A 108 7.74 -1.18 11.33
CA MET A 108 8.76 -2.21 11.17
C MET A 108 9.83 -1.81 10.15
N ALA A 109 9.84 -0.58 9.64
CA ALA A 109 10.78 -0.20 8.58
C ALA A 109 12.25 -0.54 8.94
N THR A 110 12.66 -0.24 10.18
CA THR A 110 14.00 -0.58 10.68
C THR A 110 14.21 -2.09 10.76
N ALA A 111 13.25 -2.83 11.32
CA ALA A 111 13.35 -4.28 11.48
C ALA A 111 13.38 -5.01 10.13
N ALA A 112 12.67 -4.48 9.13
CA ALA A 112 12.64 -4.96 7.75
C ALA A 112 13.89 -4.56 6.94
N GLY A 113 14.83 -3.80 7.51
CA GLY A 113 16.03 -3.34 6.80
C GLY A 113 15.75 -2.29 5.72
N LEU A 114 14.61 -1.61 5.80
CA LEU A 114 14.18 -0.52 4.91
C LEU A 114 14.60 0.85 5.47
N ILE A 115 15.53 0.90 6.43
CA ILE A 115 16.14 2.10 7.03
C ILE A 115 17.67 2.07 6.85
N GLY A 116 18.24 3.07 6.17
CA GLY A 116 19.64 3.10 5.76
C GLY A 116 20.20 4.50 5.45
N PRO A 117 21.52 4.62 5.22
CA PRO A 117 22.20 5.92 5.12
C PRO A 117 21.85 6.73 3.87
N THR A 118 21.33 6.07 2.83
CA THR A 118 20.95 6.68 1.54
C THR A 118 19.45 6.78 1.36
N GLU A 119 18.67 6.59 2.42
CA GLU A 119 17.22 6.58 2.39
C GLU A 119 16.60 7.86 2.93
N GLY A 120 15.35 8.05 2.55
CA GLY A 120 14.55 9.18 2.96
C GLY A 120 14.63 10.38 2.03
N ASN A 121 14.85 10.12 0.75
CA ASN A 121 14.69 11.08 -0.33
C ASN A 121 14.09 10.37 -1.55
N ASP A 122 13.00 9.64 -1.33
CA ASP A 122 12.42 8.73 -2.32
C ASP A 122 11.14 9.30 -2.92
N GLU A 123 10.98 9.20 -4.25
CA GLU A 123 9.87 9.77 -5.00
C GLU A 123 8.68 8.81 -5.08
N CYS A 124 8.95 7.53 -5.35
CA CYS A 124 7.91 6.51 -5.40
C CYS A 124 8.47 5.10 -5.26
N SER A 125 7.58 4.13 -5.06
CA SER A 125 7.81 2.72 -4.89
C SER A 125 6.88 1.89 -5.78
N ALA A 126 7.35 0.74 -6.22
CA ALA A 126 6.58 -0.26 -6.95
C ALA A 126 6.77 -1.64 -6.31
N TRP A 127 5.68 -2.33 -6.07
CA TRP A 127 5.65 -3.65 -5.44
C TRP A 127 5.34 -4.76 -6.44
N ALA A 128 6.14 -5.82 -6.39
CA ALA A 128 5.97 -7.03 -7.17
C ALA A 128 6.75 -8.17 -6.52
N ASP A 129 6.24 -9.40 -6.62
CA ASP A 129 7.06 -10.59 -6.37
C ASP A 129 8.02 -10.77 -7.56
N TYR A 130 9.19 -10.12 -7.46
CA TYR A 130 10.14 -9.95 -8.56
C TYR A 130 10.94 -11.22 -8.80
N ASN A 131 11.33 -11.90 -7.72
CA ASN A 131 12.13 -13.12 -7.77
C ASN A 131 11.26 -14.41 -7.87
N ASN A 132 9.93 -14.30 -7.82
CA ASN A 132 8.95 -15.40 -7.82
C ASN A 132 9.05 -16.34 -6.62
N ASP A 133 9.39 -15.81 -5.43
CA ASP A 133 9.37 -16.56 -4.17
C ASP A 133 8.03 -16.48 -3.43
N GLY A 134 7.12 -15.62 -3.89
CA GLY A 134 5.79 -15.44 -3.31
C GLY A 134 5.62 -14.29 -2.34
N PHE A 135 6.70 -13.58 -2.04
CA PHE A 135 6.71 -12.41 -1.19
C PHE A 135 6.85 -11.17 -2.05
N LEU A 136 6.11 -10.11 -1.70
CA LEU A 136 6.20 -8.86 -2.44
C LEU A 136 7.55 -8.18 -2.14
N ASP A 137 8.33 -7.95 -3.19
CA ASP A 137 9.53 -7.13 -3.20
C ASP A 137 9.17 -5.66 -3.49
N VAL A 138 10.05 -4.74 -3.10
CA VAL A 138 9.86 -3.30 -3.37
C VAL A 138 11.02 -2.71 -4.14
N TYR A 139 10.70 -2.09 -5.27
CA TYR A 139 11.60 -1.19 -5.97
C TYR A 139 11.30 0.26 -5.57
N ILE A 140 12.31 1.02 -5.19
CA ILE A 140 12.21 2.41 -4.74
C ILE A 140 12.97 3.30 -5.71
N ALA A 141 12.24 4.25 -6.32
CA ALA A 141 12.79 5.30 -7.13
C ALA A 141 13.19 6.49 -6.26
N ASN A 142 14.50 6.66 -6.05
CA ASN A 142 15.05 7.84 -5.38
C ASN A 142 14.86 9.14 -6.21
N ASN A 143 14.64 10.26 -5.53
CA ASN A 143 14.57 11.58 -6.15
C ASN A 143 15.96 12.22 -6.32
N SER A 144 16.36 12.47 -7.57
CA SER A 144 17.65 13.09 -7.89
C SER A 144 17.69 14.64 -7.81
N TRP A 145 16.58 15.31 -7.53
CA TRP A 145 16.49 16.77 -7.55
C TRP A 145 17.18 17.45 -6.36
N VAL A 146 17.46 16.70 -5.28
CA VAL A 146 17.90 17.25 -3.98
C VAL A 146 19.38 17.01 -3.70
N GLY A 147 20.27 17.56 -4.55
CA GLY A 147 21.70 17.73 -4.25
C GLY A 147 22.42 16.49 -3.68
N PRO A 148 23.21 16.60 -2.59
CA PRO A 148 23.99 15.48 -2.03
C PRO A 148 23.15 14.33 -1.44
N LEU A 149 21.81 14.43 -1.47
CA LEU A 149 20.88 13.37 -1.07
C LEU A 149 20.42 12.50 -2.27
N ALA A 150 21.00 12.71 -3.46
CA ALA A 150 20.83 11.82 -4.59
C ALA A 150 21.41 10.43 -4.24
N GLY A 151 20.51 9.50 -3.92
CA GLY A 151 20.82 8.09 -3.67
C GLY A 151 20.58 7.25 -4.93
N PRO A 152 21.10 6.01 -4.98
CA PRO A 152 20.72 5.07 -6.01
C PRO A 152 19.22 4.73 -5.89
N HIS A 153 18.59 4.37 -6.99
CA HIS A 153 17.36 3.57 -6.93
C HIS A 153 17.67 2.20 -6.31
N LYS A 154 16.69 1.59 -5.65
CA LYS A 154 16.93 0.43 -4.79
C LYS A 154 15.89 -0.65 -5.07
N LEU A 155 16.32 -1.91 -5.04
CA LEU A 155 15.44 -3.07 -5.01
C LEU A 155 15.69 -3.79 -3.69
N TYR A 156 14.66 -3.93 -2.89
CA TYR A 156 14.68 -4.73 -1.66
C TYR A 156 13.97 -6.03 -1.94
N LEU A 157 14.69 -7.13 -1.72
CA LEU A 157 14.11 -8.47 -1.79
C LEU A 157 13.56 -8.85 -0.43
N ASN A 158 12.29 -9.21 -0.39
CA ASN A 158 11.65 -9.71 0.82
C ASN A 158 12.11 -11.15 1.04
N SER A 159 12.72 -11.43 2.20
CA SER A 159 13.22 -12.78 2.51
C SER A 159 12.11 -13.74 2.97
N GLY A 160 10.88 -13.25 3.07
CA GLY A 160 9.69 -14.03 3.34
C GLY A 160 9.61 -14.63 4.74
N ASN A 161 8.63 -15.50 4.90
CA ASN A 161 8.35 -16.29 6.09
C ASN A 161 7.71 -17.65 5.68
N SER A 162 6.98 -18.31 6.58
CA SER A 162 6.32 -19.60 6.31
C SER A 162 4.89 -19.49 5.78
N ASN A 163 4.33 -18.29 5.66
CA ASN A 163 2.96 -18.08 5.25
C ASN A 163 2.78 -18.38 3.76
N HIS A 164 1.59 -18.85 3.41
CA HIS A 164 1.22 -19.16 2.05
C HIS A 164 0.65 -17.95 1.33
N TRP A 165 0.55 -18.04 0.01
CA TRP A 165 0.14 -16.92 -0.83
C TRP A 165 -0.57 -17.40 -2.10
N LEU A 166 -1.27 -16.49 -2.75
CA LEU A 166 -1.91 -16.69 -4.04
C LEU A 166 -1.70 -15.47 -4.93
N LYS A 167 -1.20 -15.70 -6.16
CA LYS A 167 -1.13 -14.67 -7.22
C LYS A 167 -2.16 -14.97 -8.30
N ILE A 168 -2.99 -13.98 -8.64
CA ILE A 168 -4.01 -14.08 -9.68
C ILE A 168 -3.70 -13.09 -10.79
N GLY A 169 -3.42 -13.63 -11.98
CA GLY A 169 -3.33 -12.87 -13.23
C GLY A 169 -4.63 -13.00 -14.02
N LEU A 170 -5.16 -11.88 -14.51
CA LEU A 170 -6.36 -11.85 -15.33
C LEU A 170 -6.02 -11.68 -16.81
N THR A 171 -6.78 -12.32 -17.68
CA THR A 171 -6.76 -12.06 -19.13
C THR A 171 -8.19 -11.91 -19.62
N GLY A 172 -8.58 -10.67 -19.87
CA GLY A 172 -9.91 -10.36 -20.41
C GLY A 172 -10.04 -10.79 -21.88
N THR A 173 -11.16 -11.42 -22.21
CA THR A 173 -11.53 -11.77 -23.60
C THR A 173 -12.68 -10.92 -24.13
N THR A 174 -13.56 -10.43 -23.24
CA THR A 174 -14.65 -9.50 -23.57
C THR A 174 -14.39 -8.09 -23.00
N SER A 175 -13.98 -7.99 -21.72
CA SER A 175 -13.44 -6.75 -21.14
C SER A 175 -11.99 -6.50 -21.60
N ASN A 176 -11.39 -5.39 -21.17
CA ASN A 176 -10.00 -5.08 -21.52
C ASN A 176 -9.06 -6.22 -21.14
N ARG A 177 -8.03 -6.46 -21.98
CA ARG A 177 -7.19 -7.67 -21.89
C ARG A 177 -6.39 -7.76 -20.59
N LEU A 178 -6.08 -6.62 -19.99
CA LEU A 178 -5.35 -6.52 -18.73
C LEU A 178 -6.24 -6.69 -17.49
N GLY A 179 -7.57 -6.77 -17.65
CA GLY A 179 -8.50 -6.87 -16.54
C GLY A 179 -8.60 -5.61 -15.67
N ILE A 180 -8.16 -4.44 -16.15
CA ILE A 180 -8.23 -3.18 -15.39
C ILE A 180 -9.66 -2.89 -14.98
N GLY A 181 -9.89 -2.58 -13.70
CA GLY A 181 -11.19 -2.39 -13.04
C GLY A 181 -11.86 -3.70 -12.59
N ALA A 182 -11.24 -4.86 -12.81
CA ALA A 182 -11.76 -6.13 -12.30
C ALA A 182 -11.55 -6.22 -10.79
N LYS A 183 -12.53 -6.77 -10.10
CA LYS A 183 -12.55 -6.94 -8.65
C LYS A 183 -12.44 -8.42 -8.32
N ILE A 184 -11.44 -8.77 -7.53
CA ILE A 184 -11.16 -10.15 -7.12
C ILE A 184 -11.42 -10.25 -5.63
N ARG A 185 -12.34 -11.13 -5.24
CA ARG A 185 -12.61 -11.50 -3.85
C ARG A 185 -12.21 -12.95 -3.65
N ILE A 186 -11.47 -13.24 -2.59
CA ILE A 186 -11.17 -14.62 -2.18
C ILE A 186 -11.68 -14.88 -0.78
N THR A 187 -12.12 -16.10 -0.52
CA THR A 187 -12.42 -16.60 0.83
C THR A 187 -11.50 -17.78 1.15
N THR A 188 -10.91 -17.75 2.33
CA THR A 188 -9.97 -18.76 2.82
C THR A 188 -10.26 -19.00 4.30
N GLY A 189 -10.96 -20.08 4.63
CA GLY A 189 -11.49 -20.31 5.97
C GLY A 189 -12.40 -19.16 6.40
N ASN A 190 -11.97 -18.42 7.44
CA ASN A 190 -12.69 -17.24 7.95
C ASN A 190 -12.18 -15.93 7.35
N LEU A 191 -11.09 -15.95 6.58
CA LEU A 191 -10.51 -14.78 5.96
C LEU A 191 -11.23 -14.47 4.66
N THR A 192 -11.59 -13.21 4.46
CA THR A 192 -12.06 -12.71 3.18
C THR A 192 -11.23 -11.51 2.77
N GLN A 193 -10.70 -11.56 1.55
CA GLN A 193 -9.86 -10.49 1.01
C GLN A 193 -10.40 -10.00 -0.32
N PHE A 194 -10.02 -8.76 -0.65
CA PHE A 194 -10.41 -8.08 -1.86
C PHE A 194 -9.20 -7.38 -2.49
N ARG A 195 -9.09 -7.46 -3.83
CA ARG A 195 -8.15 -6.67 -4.63
C ARG A 195 -8.89 -6.17 -5.87
N GLU A 196 -8.62 -4.93 -6.26
CA GLU A 196 -9.01 -4.39 -7.56
C GLU A 196 -7.77 -4.33 -8.45
N VAL A 197 -7.90 -4.82 -9.69
CA VAL A 197 -6.84 -4.73 -10.69
C VAL A 197 -6.88 -3.32 -11.25
N GLY A 198 -5.94 -2.47 -10.83
CA GLY A 198 -5.86 -1.08 -11.27
C GLY A 198 -4.47 -0.72 -11.77
N VAL A 199 -4.38 0.42 -12.44
CA VAL A 199 -3.10 1.11 -12.67
C VAL A 199 -2.92 2.21 -11.61
N ASP A 200 -3.71 2.17 -10.55
CA ASP A 200 -3.95 3.29 -9.66
C ASP A 200 -3.18 3.03 -8.38
N THR A 201 -1.88 3.28 -8.45
CA THR A 201 -1.01 3.34 -7.29
C THR A 201 -0.63 4.79 -7.12
N SER A 202 -0.72 5.28 -5.90
CA SER A 202 -0.46 6.69 -5.58
C SER A 202 0.84 7.21 -6.24
N GLY A 203 0.87 8.44 -6.73
CA GLY A 203 2.10 9.04 -7.28
C GLY A 203 2.50 8.54 -8.67
N ALA A 204 3.81 8.35 -8.88
CA ALA A 204 4.43 8.15 -10.19
C ALA A 204 4.88 6.70 -10.50
N CYS A 205 4.80 5.79 -9.54
CA CYS A 205 5.21 4.39 -9.68
C CYS A 205 4.00 3.45 -9.61
N HIS A 206 4.10 2.30 -10.29
CA HIS A 206 3.03 1.32 -10.41
C HIS A 206 3.40 -0.10 -9.97
N ASN A 207 2.51 -0.72 -9.19
CA ASN A 207 2.63 -2.10 -8.74
C ASN A 207 2.34 -3.08 -9.88
N SER A 208 2.73 -4.33 -9.68
CA SER A 208 2.35 -5.43 -10.56
C SER A 208 0.82 -5.51 -10.72
N LEU A 209 0.36 -5.85 -11.92
CA LEU A 209 -1.06 -6.13 -12.19
C LEU A 209 -1.51 -7.51 -11.67
N LEU A 210 -0.58 -8.32 -11.16
CA LEU A 210 -0.92 -9.57 -10.49
C LEU A 210 -1.50 -9.25 -9.12
N ALA A 211 -2.76 -9.63 -8.91
CA ALA A 211 -3.37 -9.52 -7.59
C ALA A 211 -2.73 -10.55 -6.66
N HIS A 212 -2.12 -10.06 -5.59
CA HIS A 212 -1.46 -10.87 -4.58
C HIS A 212 -2.30 -10.89 -3.29
N PHE A 213 -2.39 -12.08 -2.70
CA PHE A 213 -3.11 -12.38 -1.47
C PHE A 213 -2.23 -13.24 -0.56
N GLY A 214 -1.98 -12.80 0.67
CA GLY A 214 -1.50 -13.67 1.74
C GLY A 214 -2.57 -14.63 2.19
N LEU A 215 -2.19 -15.85 2.56
CA LEU A 215 -3.10 -16.88 3.01
C LEU A 215 -2.79 -17.35 4.43
N ASP A 216 -1.84 -16.72 5.13
CA ASP A 216 -1.38 -17.16 6.45
C ASP A 216 -1.02 -18.67 6.41
N ASP A 217 -1.51 -19.47 7.35
CA ASP A 217 -1.29 -20.92 7.38
C ASP A 217 -2.13 -21.72 6.36
N PHE A 218 -3.05 -21.10 5.62
CA PHE A 218 -3.92 -21.80 4.69
C PHE A 218 -3.25 -22.11 3.35
N THR A 219 -3.36 -23.36 2.90
CA THR A 219 -2.68 -23.81 1.66
C THR A 219 -3.49 -23.62 0.37
N ARG A 220 -4.73 -23.13 0.46
CA ARG A 220 -5.61 -22.89 -0.70
C ARG A 220 -6.70 -21.88 -0.38
N ALA A 221 -7.21 -21.20 -1.40
CA ALA A 221 -8.49 -20.49 -1.31
C ALA A 221 -9.66 -21.48 -1.44
N ASP A 222 -10.76 -21.21 -0.74
CA ASP A 222 -12.01 -21.98 -0.83
C ASP A 222 -12.88 -21.48 -1.98
N VAL A 223 -12.92 -20.16 -2.20
CA VAL A 223 -13.67 -19.54 -3.31
C VAL A 223 -12.90 -18.34 -3.83
N ILE A 224 -12.84 -18.20 -5.14
CA ILE A 224 -12.36 -17.01 -5.85
C ILE A 224 -13.51 -16.47 -6.71
N THR A 225 -13.87 -15.21 -6.51
CA THR A 225 -14.87 -14.51 -7.33
C THR A 225 -14.19 -13.35 -8.06
N VAL A 226 -14.32 -13.33 -9.39
CA VAL A 226 -13.85 -12.24 -10.25
C VAL A 226 -15.05 -11.52 -10.86
N THR A 227 -15.24 -10.27 -10.49
CA THR A 227 -16.22 -9.36 -11.10
C THR A 227 -15.50 -8.49 -12.11
N TRP A 228 -15.76 -8.70 -13.39
CA TRP A 228 -15.16 -7.97 -14.49
C TRP A 228 -15.80 -6.60 -14.69
N PRO A 229 -15.10 -5.61 -15.27
CA PRO A 229 -15.66 -4.28 -15.57
C PRO A 229 -16.92 -4.32 -16.43
N GLY A 230 -17.04 -5.32 -17.31
CA GLY A 230 -18.23 -5.53 -18.13
C GLY A 230 -19.42 -6.15 -17.39
N GLY A 231 -19.33 -6.38 -16.08
CA GLY A 231 -20.38 -6.96 -15.25
C GLY A 231 -20.41 -8.49 -15.21
N LEU A 232 -19.57 -9.18 -15.99
CA LEU A 232 -19.43 -10.64 -15.89
C LEU A 232 -18.88 -11.01 -14.51
N VAL A 233 -19.48 -12.02 -13.87
CA VAL A 233 -18.99 -12.60 -12.62
C VAL A 233 -18.54 -14.03 -12.88
N GLN A 234 -17.32 -14.36 -12.49
CA GLN A 234 -16.75 -15.71 -12.55
C GLN A 234 -16.47 -16.19 -11.13
N VAL A 235 -16.81 -17.45 -10.86
CA VAL A 235 -16.59 -18.10 -9.55
C VAL A 235 -15.80 -19.38 -9.77
N LEU A 236 -14.72 -19.55 -9.00
CA LEU A 236 -13.91 -20.75 -8.92
C LEU A 236 -13.97 -21.25 -7.47
N ALA A 237 -14.30 -22.52 -7.27
CA ALA A 237 -14.40 -23.19 -5.99
C ALA A 237 -13.83 -24.61 -6.09
#